data_AF-U5MLT1-F1
#
_entry.id   AF-U5MLT1-F1
#
_cell.length_a   1.000
_cell.length_b   1.000
_cell.length_c   1.000
_cell.angle_alpha   90.00
_cell.angle_beta   90.00
_cell.angle_gamma   90.00
#
_symmetry.space_group_name_H-M   'P 1'
#
loop_
_entity.id
_entity.type
_entity.pdbx_description
1 polymer ?
#
loop_
_entity_poly.entity_id
_entity_poly.type
_entity_poly.pdbx_seq_one_letter_code
_entity_poly.pdbx_strand_id
1 'polypeptide(L)' 'MEVTDLINLVANNGFAIAVAAYLLIRLEKQIANLSLSINKLNTIISAKLGVAIDTDSSNDDSHKIA' A
#
# COMPACT_ATOMS: atom_id res chain seq x y z
N MET A 1 -4.75 10.51 -39.37
CA MET A 1 -4.59 11.29 -38.13
C MET A 1 -3.14 11.70 -38.08
N GLU A 2 -2.86 13.00 -38.17
CA GLU A 2 -1.49 13.48 -38.20
C GLU A 2 -0.82 13.25 -36.85
N VAL A 3 0.50 13.06 -36.85
CA VAL A 3 1.28 12.87 -35.60
C VAL A 3 1.11 14.08 -34.66
N THR A 4 0.86 15.25 -35.24
CA THR A 4 0.51 16.51 -34.55
C THR A 4 -0.76 16.41 -33.71
N ASP A 5 -1.81 15.74 -34.21
CA ASP A 5 -3.07 15.56 -33.48
C ASP A 5 -2.89 14.61 -32.28
N LEU A 6 -2.08 13.57 -32.46
CA LEU A 6 -1.71 12.65 -31.40
C LEU A 6 -0.92 13.37 -30.29
N ILE A 7 0.04 14.21 -30.67
CA ILE A 7 0.83 15.02 -29.73
C ILE A 7 -0.06 15.99 -28.97
N ASN A 8 -1.00 16.67 -29.63
CA ASN A 8 -1.94 17.58 -28.98
C ASN A 8 -2.87 16.87 -28.01
N LEU A 9 -3.36 15.68 -28.37
CA LEU A 9 -4.23 14.88 -27.48
C LEU A 9 -3.47 14.41 -26.22
N VAL A 10 -2.24 13.92 -26.39
CA VAL A 10 -1.39 13.50 -25.27
C VAL A 10 -0.95 14.68 -24.42
N ALA A 11 -0.63 15.83 -25.02
CA ALA A 11 -0.25 17.04 -24.27
C ALA A 11 -1.43 17.59 -23.45
N ASN A 12 -2.64 17.62 -24.02
CA ASN A 12 -3.83 18.13 -23.35
C ASN A 12 -4.32 17.21 -22.22
N ASN A 13 -4.29 15.89 -22.43
CA ASN A 13 -4.70 14.92 -21.40
C ASN A 13 -3.58 14.52 -20.45
N GLY A 14 -2.32 14.75 -20.82
CA GLY A 14 -1.14 14.34 -20.06
C GLY A 14 -1.07 14.97 -18.68
N PHE A 15 -1.52 16.22 -18.53
CA PHE A 15 -1.58 16.88 -17.23
C PHE A 15 -2.58 16.20 -16.28
N ALA A 16 -3.80 15.94 -16.74
CA ALA A 16 -4.81 15.26 -15.93
C ALA A 16 -4.36 13.84 -15.53
N ILE A 17 -3.70 13.12 -16.46
CA ILE A 17 -3.14 11.80 -16.21
C ILE A 17 -2.01 11.86 -15.18
N ALA A 18 -1.08 12.81 -15.30
CA ALA A 18 0.02 12.99 -14.36
C ALA A 18 -0.49 13.34 -12.94
N VAL A 19 -1.49 14.22 -12.84
CA VAL A 19 -2.13 14.56 -11.57
C VAL A 19 -2.83 13.33 -10.97
N ALA A 20 -3.59 12.57 -11.78
CA ALA A 20 -4.25 11.35 -11.32
C ALA A 20 -3.24 10.32 -10.81
N ALA A 21 -2.16 10.08 -11.56
CA ALA A 21 -1.10 9.16 -11.16
C ALA A 21 -0.43 9.60 -9.83
N TYR A 22 -0.12 10.89 -9.68
CA TYR A 22 0.43 11.42 -8.43
C TYR A 22 -0.53 11.23 -7.25
N LEU A 23 -1.82 11.47 -7.45
CA LEU A 23 -2.84 11.28 -6.41
C LEU A 23 -2.96 9.81 -6.00
N LEU A 24 -2.94 8.87 -6.95
CA LEU A 24 -2.99 7.43 -6.67
C LEU A 24 -1.79 6.99 -5.80
N ILE A 25 -0.57 7.38 -6.18
CA ILE A 25 0.64 7.09 -5.41
C ILE A 25 0.55 7.69 -3.99
N ARG A 26 0.05 8.92 -3.87
CA ARG A 26 -0.12 9.59 -2.58
C ARG A 26 -1.19 8.93 -1.71
N LEU A 27 -2.26 8.41 -2.31
CA LEU A 27 -3.32 7.70 -1.61
C LEU A 27 -2.85 6.35 -1.08
N GLU A 28 -2.11 5.58 -1.89
CA GLU A 28 -1.52 4.31 -1.48
C GLU A 28 -0.67 4.46 -0.21
N LYS A 29 0.21 5.47 -0.20
CA LYS A 29 1.05 5.78 0.97
C LYS A 29 0.23 6.09 2.23
N GLN A 30 -0.90 6.80 2.08
CA GLN A 30 -1.76 7.12 3.22
C GLN A 30 -2.50 5.88 3.75
N ILE A 31 -2.98 5.01 2.86
CA ILE A 31 -3.66 3.76 3.24
C ILE A 31 -2.69 2.82 3.97
N ALA A 32 -1.45 2.68 3.48
CA ALA A 32 -0.42 1.89 4.13
C ALA A 32 -0.11 2.42 5.55
N ASN A 33 0.05 3.74 5.70
CA ASN A 33 0.27 4.38 6.99
C ASN A 33 -0.91 4.20 7.96
N LEU A 34 -2.14 4.22 7.43
CA LEU A 34 -3.35 3.98 8.23
C LEU A 34 -3.39 2.54 8.72
N SER A 35 -3.13 1.56 7.84
CA SER A 35 -3.04 0.14 8.21
C SER A 35 -2.00 -0.12 9.30
N LEU A 36 -0.80 0.47 9.16
CA LEU A 36 0.24 0.39 10.19
C LEU A 36 -0.20 1.01 11.52
N SER A 37 -0.90 2.14 11.48
CA SER A 37 -1.41 2.80 12.69
C SER A 37 -2.47 1.94 13.39
N ILE A 38 -3.37 1.29 12.63
CA ILE A 38 -4.38 0.38 13.17
C ILE A 38 -3.73 -0.86 13.79
N ASN A 39 -2.75 -1.48 13.12
CA ASN A 39 -2.05 -2.64 13.66
C ASN A 39 -1.27 -2.31 14.94
N LYS A 40 -0.60 -1.14 14.98
CA LYS A 40 0.05 -0.63 16.19
C LYS A 40 -0.94 -0.42 17.32
N LEU A 41 -2.09 0.18 17.03
CA LEU A 41 -3.13 0.40 18.02
C LEU A 41 -3.70 -0.93 18.54
N ASN A 42 -4.00 -1.89 17.66
CA ASN A 42 -4.48 -3.22 18.04
C ASN A 42 -3.46 -3.96 18.91
N THR A 43 -2.18 -3.87 18.58
CA THR A 43 -1.08 -4.44 19.39
C THR A 43 -1.00 -3.81 20.76
N ILE A 44 -1.10 -2.47 20.85
CA ILE A 44 -1.07 -1.74 22.13
C ILE A 44 -2.30 -2.07 22.97
N ILE A 45 -3.49 -2.15 22.37
CA ILE A 45 -4.73 -2.53 23.08
C ILE A 45 -4.61 -3.95 23.61
N SER A 46 -4.12 -4.89 22.79
CA SER A 46 -3.91 -6.30 23.18
C SER A 46 -2.89 -6.42 24.32
N ALA A 47 -1.75 -5.73 24.21
CA ALA A 47 -0.72 -5.68 25.24
C ALA A 47 -1.21 -5.04 26.55
N LYS A 48 -2.06 -4.01 26.46
CA LYS A 48 -2.59 -3.29 27.62
C LYS A 48 -3.80 -3.98 28.26
N LEU A 49 -4.48 -4.86 27.53
CA LEU A 49 -5.63 -5.65 28.00
C LEU A 49 -5.24 -7.07 28.43
N GLY A 50 -3.99 -7.50 28.22
CA GLY A 50 -3.49 -8.82 28.63
C GLY A 50 -3.99 -9.98 27.75
N VAL A 51 -4.61 -9.68 26.60
CA VAL A 51 -4.99 -10.68 25.59
C VAL A 51 -3.81 -10.84 24.65
N ALA A 52 -3.09 -11.96 24.75
CA ALA A 52 -2.12 -12.35 23.75
C ALA A 52 -2.87 -12.64 22.45
N ILE A 53 -2.73 -11.77 21.45
CA ILE A 53 -3.07 -12.14 20.08
C ILE A 53 -1.82 -12.82 19.52
N ASP A 54 -1.89 -14.16 19.44
CA ASP A 54 -0.95 -14.95 18.66
C ASP A 54 -0.97 -14.41 17.23
N THR A 55 0.05 -13.64 16.88
CA THR A 55 0.36 -13.31 15.49
C THR A 55 1.11 -14.51 14.95
N ASP A 56 0.34 -15.57 14.70
CA ASP A 56 0.87 -16.82 14.17
C ASP A 56 1.47 -16.54 12.79
N SER A 57 2.79 -16.43 12.79
CA SER A 57 3.65 -16.39 11.62
C SER A 57 4.65 -17.54 11.78
N SER A 58 4.10 -18.74 11.96
CA SER A 58 4.83 -19.99 11.86
C SER A 58 5.09 -20.33 10.38
N ASN A 59 6.09 -19.70 9.78
CA ASN A 59 6.74 -20.24 8.59
C ASN A 59 7.74 -21.32 9.04
N ASP A 60 7.22 -22.50 9.40
CA ASP A 60 8.00 -23.69 9.74
C ASP A 60 8.52 -24.36 8.45
N ASP A 61 9.63 -23.83 7.91
CA ASP A 61 10.44 -24.54 6.91
C ASP A 61 11.22 -25.66 7.61
N SER A 62 10.52 -26.76 7.84
CA SER A 62 11.07 -28.01 8.36
C SER A 62 11.94 -28.72 7.31
N HIS A 63 13.24 -28.41 7.33
CA HIS A 63 14.26 -29.30 6.75
C HIS A 63 15.40 -29.56 7.74
N LYS A 64 15.16 -30.51 8.65
CA LYS A 64 16.23 -31.21 9.36
C LYS A 64 16.29 -32.65 8.86
N ILE A 65 17.09 -32.85 7.82
CA ILE A 65 17.54 -34.18 7.37
C ILE A 65 18.44 -34.78 8.46
N ALA A 66 18.11 -36.01 8.85
CA ALA A 66 18.85 -36.85 9.78
C ALA A 66 20.07 -37.49 9.08
#